data_AF-A0A937PH67-F1
#
_entry.id   AF-A0A937PH67-F1
#
_cell.length_a   1.000
_cell.length_b   1.000
_cell.length_c   1.000
_cell.angle_alpha   90.00
_cell.angle_beta   90.00
_cell.angle_gamma   90.00
#
_symmetry.space_group_name_H-M   'P 1'
#
loop_
_entity.id
_entity.type
_entity.pdbx_description
1 polymer ?
#
loop_
_entity_poly.entity_id
_entity_poly.type
_entity_poly.pdbx_seq_one_letter_code
_entity_poly.pdbx_strand_id
1 'polypeptide(L)' 'MSDKEKKRIIVIGAGLAGLSCAYHLKKDYDIYEKEIEPGGLCRSNNKDGFIFDYTG' A
#
# COMPACT_ATOMS: atom_id res chain seq x y z
N MET A 1 -0.68 36.06 4.44
CA MET A 1 -0.04 34.73 4.31
C MET A 1 -1.10 33.72 4.71
N SER A 2 -1.81 33.07 3.78
CA SER A 2 -2.73 32.00 4.15
C SER A 2 -2.07 30.67 3.82
N ASP A 3 -1.60 30.00 4.86
CA ASP A 3 -1.31 28.58 4.81
C ASP A 3 -2.65 27.87 4.58
N LYS A 4 -3.05 27.74 3.32
CA LYS A 4 -4.11 26.79 2.96
C LYS A 4 -3.62 25.44 3.45
N GLU A 5 -4.34 24.86 4.42
CA GLU A 5 -4.11 23.48 4.87
C GLU A 5 -3.86 22.61 3.64
N LYS A 6 -2.61 22.15 3.47
CA LYS A 6 -2.30 21.16 2.45
C LYS A 6 -3.12 19.95 2.80
N LYS A 7 -4.16 19.67 2.01
CA LYS A 7 -4.97 18.45 2.18
C LYS A 7 -4.03 17.25 2.07
N ARG A 8 -3.80 16.60 3.21
CA ARG A 8 -3.04 15.37 3.29
C ARG A 8 -3.89 14.25 2.70
N ILE A 9 -3.35 13.55 1.71
CA ILE A 9 -4.02 12.41 1.09
C ILE A 9 -3.57 11.16 1.84
N ILE A 10 -4.55 10.37 2.29
CA ILE A 10 -4.31 9.12 3.01
C ILE A 10 -4.90 7.98 2.18
N VAL A 11 -4.08 7.00 1.85
CA VAL A 11 -4.48 5.74 1.20
C VAL A 11 -4.53 4.66 2.27
N ILE A 12 -5.67 3.96 2.38
CA ILE A 12 -5.84 2.85 3.31
C ILE A 12 -5.82 1.53 2.54
N GLY A 13 -4.88 0.66 2.92
CA GLY A 13 -4.55 -0.59 2.24
C GLY A 13 -3.42 -0.42 1.24
N ALA A 14 -2.34 -1.19 1.38
CA ALA A 14 -1.23 -1.29 0.45
C ALA A 14 -1.29 -2.58 -0.38
N GLY A 15 -2.50 -3.01 -0.75
CA GLY A 15 -2.70 -3.97 -1.84
C GLY A 15 -2.48 -3.34 -3.21
N LEU A 16 -2.62 -4.13 -4.29
CA LEU A 16 -2.39 -3.65 -5.67
C LEU A 16 -3.15 -2.36 -6.00
N ALA A 17 -4.43 -2.26 -5.60
CA ALA A 17 -5.24 -1.06 -5.86
C ALA A 17 -4.72 0.17 -5.11
N GLY A 18 -4.36 0.02 -3.84
CA GLY A 18 -3.84 1.13 -3.02
C GLY A 18 -2.47 1.59 -3.49
N LEU A 19 -1.56 0.65 -3.78
CA LEU A 19 -0.25 0.95 -4.34
C LEU A 19 -0.36 1.62 -5.72
N SER A 20 -1.27 1.14 -6.58
CA SER A 20 -1.52 1.76 -7.88
C SER A 20 -2.08 3.18 -7.73
N CYS A 21 -3.07 3.38 -6.85
CA CYS A 21 -3.62 4.70 -6.55
C CYS A 21 -2.52 5.67 -6.09
N ALA A 22 -1.73 5.25 -5.12
CA ALA A 22 -0.62 6.01 -4.55
C ALA A 22 0.44 6.37 -5.62
N TYR A 23 0.83 5.40 -6.46
CA TYR A 23 1.77 5.62 -7.57
C TYR A 23 1.25 6.66 -8.58
N HIS A 24 -0.03 6.61 -8.94
CA HIS A 24 -0.61 7.51 -9.94
C HIS A 24 -0.99 8.90 -9.40
N LEU A 25 -0.99 9.08 -8.08
CA LEU A 25 -1.45 10.31 -7.41
C LEU A 25 -0.60 11.54 -7.73
N LYS A 26 0.69 11.36 -8.04
CA LYS A 26 1.69 12.43 -8.32
C LYS A 26 1.73 13.56 -7.28
N LYS A 27 1.39 13.25 -6.02
CA LYS A 27 1.32 14.15 -4.87
C LYS A 27 1.83 13.42 -3.64
N ASP A 28 2.17 14.17 -2.59
CA ASP A 28 2.50 13.59 -1.29
C ASP A 28 1.27 12.86 -0.72
N TYR A 29 1.50 11.65 -0.20
CA TYR A 29 0.50 10.82 0.45
C TYR A 29 1.13 10.04 1.60
N ASP A 30 0.28 9.63 2.55
CA ASP A 30 0.60 8.57 3.50
C ASP A 30 -0.20 7.32 3.11
N ILE A 31 0.42 6.14 3.18
CA ILE A 31 -0.26 4.87 2.97
C ILE A 31 -0.15 4.02 4.22
N TYR A 32 -1.27 3.42 4.64
CA TYR A 32 -1.33 2.55 5.81
C TYR A 32 -1.83 1.17 5.41
N GLU A 33 -1.06 0.15 5.75
CA GLU A 33 -1.41 -1.26 5.60
C GLU A 33 -1.55 -1.89 6.98
N LYS A 34 -2.54 -2.76 7.13
CA LYS A 34 -2.76 -3.48 8.38
C LYS A 34 -1.68 -4.54 8.60
N GLU A 35 -1.27 -5.18 7.52
CA GLU A 35 -0.28 -6.25 7.52
C GLU A 35 1.15 -5.71 7.55
N ILE A 36 2.10 -6.54 7.97
CA ILE A 36 3.51 -6.13 8.10
C ILE A 36 4.18 -5.82 6.75
N GLU A 37 3.66 -6.40 5.68
CA GLU A 37 4.17 -6.24 4.32
C GLU A 37 3.06 -5.75 3.36
N PRO A 38 3.40 -4.87 2.39
CA PRO A 38 2.49 -4.48 1.33
C PRO A 38 2.31 -5.61 0.30
N GLY A 39 1.32 -5.48 -0.57
CA GLY A 39 1.02 -6.44 -1.65
C GLY A 39 -0.38 -7.04 -1.55
N GLY A 40 -1.02 -6.94 -0.38
CA GLY A 40 -2.37 -7.45 -0.16
C GLY A 40 -2.46 -8.95 -0.44
N LEU A 41 -3.39 -9.36 -1.30
CA LEU A 41 -3.56 -10.74 -1.71
C LEU A 41 -2.42 -11.29 -2.58
N CYS A 42 -1.62 -10.41 -3.19
CA CYS A 42 -0.49 -10.81 -4.06
C CYS A 42 0.83 -10.98 -3.30
N ARG A 43 0.78 -11.12 -1.98
CA ARG A 43 1.96 -11.47 -1.18
C ARG A 43 2.26 -12.96 -1.34
N SER A 44 3.50 -13.31 -1.03
CA SER A 44 3.94 -14.69 -0.93
C SER A 44 4.55 -14.93 0.44
N ASN A 45 4.31 -16.10 1.02
CA ASN A 45 4.87 -16.52 2.29
C ASN A 45 5.96 -17.57 2.03
N ASN A 46 7.16 -17.35 2.57
CA ASN A 46 8.22 -18.35 2.54
C ASN A 46 8.08 -19.26 3.77
N LYS A 47 7.82 -20.55 3.51
CA LYS A 47 7.76 -21.57 4.54
C LYS A 47 8.73 -22.69 4.18
N ASP A 48 9.74 -22.85 5.04
CA ASP A 48 10.74 -23.92 4.94
C ASP A 48 11.45 -23.98 3.56
N GLY A 49 11.69 -22.82 2.94
CA GLY A 49 12.35 -22.70 1.65
C GLY A 49 11.42 -22.77 0.44
N PHE A 50 10.11 -22.97 0.66
CA PHE A 50 9.09 -22.94 -0.38
C PHE A 50 8.30 -21.63 -0.33
N ILE A 51 8.00 -21.07 -1.50
CA ILE A 51 7.26 -19.81 -1.63
C ILE A 51 5.81 -20.16 -2.00
N PHE A 52 4.86 -19.72 -1.18
CA PHE A 52 3.43 -19.90 -1.39
C PHE A 52 2.75 -18.55 -1.55
N ASP A 53 1.98 -18.36 -2.62
CA ASP A 53 1.16 -17.16 -2.76
C ASP A 53 -0.06 -17.22 -1.84
N TYR A 54 -0.47 -16.08 -1.28
CA TYR A 54 -1.72 -16.01 -0.50
C TYR A 54 -2.97 -16.26 -1.37
N THR A 55 -2.81 -16.19 -2.69
CA THR A 55 -3.80 -16.64 -3.66
C THR A 55 -3.16 -17.68 -4.56
N GLY A 56 -3.55 -18.95 -4.38
CA GLY A 56 -3.10 -20.11 -5.14
C GLY A 56 -3.82 -21.36 -4.68
#